data_AF-A0A8T5N8P1-F1
#
_entry.id   AF-A0A8T5N8P1-F1
#
_cell.length_a   1.000
_cell.length_b   1.000
_cell.length_c   1.000
_cell.angle_alpha   90.00
_cell.angle_beta   90.00
_cell.angle_gamma   90.00
#
_symmetry.space_group_name_H-M   'P 1'
#
loop_
_entity.id
_entity.type
_entity.pdbx_description
1 polymer ?
#
loop_
_entity_poly.entity_id
_entity_poly.type
_entity_poly.pdbx_seq_one_letter_code
_entity_poly.pdbx_strand_id
1 'polypeptide(L)'
;MGYTGKFDPETMARATGKEIPISPKHSVEICRAIRGLPITSAKNLLENVILKKEAIPFRRYNQMIPHRKRGAYSSRGGPGRYPVKAAKAILRVIESAQANAEKAIDDLGDAEDLRVLTAAASRGRVTRGWMPRAHGRWEKFDQESVNIEIVLEKMEE
;
A
#
# COMPACT_ATOMS: atom_id res chain seq x y z
N MET A 1 6.79 5.70 -17.01
CA MET A 1 5.78 5.02 -16.18
C MET A 1 4.59 5.97 -16.10
N GLY A 2 3.48 5.62 -16.75
CA GLY A 2 2.25 6.40 -16.68
C GLY A 2 1.47 6.09 -15.40
N TYR A 3 0.67 7.05 -14.96
CA TYR A 3 -0.28 6.88 -13.86
C TYR A 3 -1.50 6.10 -14.35
N THR A 4 -2.17 5.40 -13.44
CA THR A 4 -3.32 4.57 -13.79
C THR A 4 -4.58 5.41 -14.06
N GLY A 5 -4.69 6.58 -13.41
CA GLY A 5 -5.82 7.50 -13.53
C GLY A 5 -5.48 8.82 -14.24
N LYS A 6 -6.52 9.55 -14.64
CA LYS A 6 -6.40 10.97 -15.02
C LYS A 6 -5.95 11.76 -13.79
N PHE A 7 -5.01 12.69 -13.99
CA PHE A 7 -4.42 13.48 -12.93
C PHE A 7 -4.61 14.95 -13.23
N ASP A 8 -5.37 15.61 -12.36
CA ASP A 8 -5.61 17.05 -12.43
C ASP A 8 -4.69 17.73 -11.39
N PRO A 9 -3.67 18.49 -11.83
CA PRO A 9 -2.68 19.07 -10.91
C PRO A 9 -3.26 20.05 -9.89
N GLU A 10 -4.43 20.62 -10.16
CA GLU A 10 -5.07 21.63 -9.33
C GLU A 10 -5.79 21.05 -8.11
N THR A 11 -6.26 19.80 -8.20
CA THR A 11 -7.11 19.16 -7.19
C THR A 11 -6.52 17.88 -6.63
N MET A 12 -5.40 17.41 -7.19
CA MET A 12 -4.79 16.14 -6.82
C MET A 12 -3.30 16.25 -6.52
N ALA A 13 -2.86 15.50 -5.51
CA ALA A 13 -1.46 15.31 -5.18
C ALA A 13 -1.05 13.85 -5.43
N ARG A 14 0.19 13.62 -5.87
CA ARG A 14 0.67 12.28 -6.23
C ARG A 14 2.03 11.96 -5.65
N ALA A 15 2.24 10.68 -5.34
CA ALA A 15 3.56 10.13 -5.06
C ALA A 15 3.73 8.75 -5.68
N THR A 16 4.97 8.43 -6.04
CA THR A 16 5.34 7.11 -6.53
C THR A 16 6.52 6.56 -5.75
N GLY A 17 6.38 5.32 -5.28
CA GLY A 17 7.50 4.54 -4.76
C GLY A 17 7.97 3.56 -5.82
N LYS A 18 9.22 3.64 -6.26
CA LYS A 18 9.76 2.78 -7.34
C LYS A 18 10.64 1.67 -6.78
N GLU A 19 10.49 0.48 -7.35
CA GLU A 19 11.34 -0.71 -7.13
C GLU A 19 11.55 -1.07 -5.66
N ILE A 20 10.48 -0.91 -4.86
CA ILE A 20 10.53 -1.15 -3.43
C ILE A 20 10.59 -2.67 -3.19
N PRO A 21 11.53 -3.18 -2.37
CA PRO A 21 11.73 -4.62 -2.14
C PRO A 21 10.69 -5.24 -1.19
N ILE A 22 9.41 -5.18 -1.57
CA ILE A 22 8.26 -5.68 -0.81
C ILE A 22 7.47 -6.71 -1.63
N SER A 23 6.66 -7.53 -0.96
CA SER A 23 5.84 -8.53 -1.66
C SER A 23 4.74 -7.85 -2.49
N PRO A 24 4.60 -8.17 -3.79
CA PRO A 24 3.50 -7.69 -4.62
C PRO A 24 2.14 -8.10 -4.07
N LYS A 25 2.02 -9.35 -3.58
CA LYS A 25 0.75 -9.88 -3.05
C LYS A 25 0.27 -9.09 -1.85
N HIS A 26 1.18 -8.82 -0.89
CA HIS A 26 0.84 -8.00 0.27
C HIS A 26 0.47 -6.59 -0.15
N SER A 27 1.30 -5.96 -0.98
CA SER A 27 1.12 -4.56 -1.42
C SER A 27 -0.24 -4.33 -2.09
N VAL A 28 -0.70 -5.27 -2.93
CA VAL A 28 -2.03 -5.20 -3.57
C VAL A 28 -3.16 -5.19 -2.54
N GLU A 29 -3.10 -6.03 -1.50
CA GLU A 29 -4.12 -6.07 -0.46
C GLU A 29 -4.09 -4.82 0.43
N ILE A 30 -2.90 -4.29 0.73
CA ILE A 30 -2.76 -3.02 1.46
C ILE A 30 -3.36 -1.88 0.66
N CYS A 31 -2.94 -1.71 -0.60
CA CYS A 31 -3.44 -0.66 -1.49
C CYS A 31 -4.97 -0.76 -1.67
N ARG A 32 -5.53 -1.97 -1.66
CA ARG A 32 -6.98 -2.16 -1.71
C ARG A 32 -7.68 -1.75 -0.42
N ALA A 33 -7.06 -1.95 0.74
CA ALA A 33 -7.65 -1.58 2.02
C ALA A 33 -7.68 -0.06 2.20
N ILE A 34 -6.59 0.64 1.85
CA ILE A 34 -6.47 2.09 2.05
C ILE A 34 -7.24 2.94 1.02
N ARG A 35 -7.59 2.36 -0.14
CA ARG A 35 -8.27 3.10 -1.21
C ARG A 35 -9.65 3.58 -0.75
N GLY A 36 -9.92 4.87 -0.93
CA GLY A 36 -11.16 5.53 -0.54
C GLY A 36 -11.21 5.96 0.94
N LEU A 37 -10.16 5.70 1.73
CA LEU A 37 -10.09 6.20 3.10
C LEU A 37 -9.59 7.65 3.14
N PRO A 38 -9.99 8.44 4.15
CA PRO A 38 -9.31 9.69 4.47
C PRO A 38 -7.88 9.38 4.93
N ILE A 39 -6.97 10.31 4.68
CA ILE A 39 -5.53 10.10 4.89
C ILE A 39 -5.19 9.78 6.36
N THR A 40 -5.89 10.41 7.30
CA THR A 40 -5.76 10.19 8.74
C THR A 40 -6.09 8.74 9.10
N SER A 41 -7.23 8.23 8.62
CA SER A 41 -7.63 6.83 8.82
C SER A 41 -6.68 5.85 8.12
N ALA A 42 -6.20 6.19 6.92
CA ALA A 42 -5.26 5.35 6.19
C ALA A 42 -3.92 5.21 6.93
N LYS A 43 -3.36 6.31 7.47
CA LYS A 43 -2.15 6.28 8.31
C LYS A 43 -2.35 5.46 9.58
N ASN A 44 -3.44 5.74 10.31
CA ASN A 44 -3.78 5.02 11.54
C ASN A 44 -3.90 3.51 11.30
N LEU A 45 -4.55 3.10 10.20
CA LEU A 45 -4.63 1.70 9.81
C LEU A 45 -3.24 1.09 9.58
N LEU A 46 -2.36 1.76 8.84
CA LEU A 46 -1.01 1.25 8.57
C LEU A 46 -0.15 1.17 9.83
N GLU A 47 -0.23 2.15 10.72
CA GLU A 47 0.44 2.14 12.02
C GLU A 47 -0.07 1.00 12.90
N ASN A 48 -1.38 0.79 12.96
CA ASN A 48 -1.97 -0.34 13.68
C ASN A 48 -1.52 -1.69 13.11
N VAL A 49 -1.34 -1.79 11.79
CA VAL A 49 -0.80 -3.00 11.14
C VAL A 49 0.68 -3.21 11.50
N ILE A 50 1.47 -2.13 11.59
CA ILE A 50 2.87 -2.18 12.03
C ILE A 50 2.97 -2.68 13.48
N LEU A 51 2.07 -2.20 14.34
CA LEU A 51 1.92 -2.62 15.74
C LEU A 51 1.20 -3.98 15.89
N LYS A 52 0.76 -4.60 14.79
CA LYS A 52 -0.02 -5.85 14.74
C LYS A 52 -1.34 -5.81 15.54
N LYS A 53 -1.90 -4.62 15.75
CA LYS A 53 -3.21 -4.42 16.40
C LYS A 53 -4.35 -4.72 15.43
N GLU A 54 -4.23 -4.25 14.19
CA GLU A 54 -5.27 -4.37 13.17
C GLU A 54 -4.77 -5.15 11.95
N ALA A 55 -5.57 -6.11 11.47
CA ALA A 55 -5.17 -7.00 10.38
C ALA A 55 -5.69 -6.49 9.04
N ILE A 56 -4.85 -6.53 8.01
CA ILE A 56 -5.27 -6.22 6.65
C ILE A 56 -6.09 -7.40 6.13
N PRO A 57 -7.31 -7.17 5.58
CA PRO A 57 -8.10 -8.22 4.97
C PRO A 57 -7.47 -8.66 3.64
N PHE A 58 -7.25 -9.95 3.47
CA PHE A 58 -6.75 -10.52 2.21
C PHE A 58 -7.94 -11.04 1.41
N ARG A 59 -8.15 -10.49 0.20
CA ARG A 59 -9.27 -10.85 -0.68
C ARG A 59 -8.82 -11.66 -1.89
N ARG A 60 -7.83 -11.19 -2.66
CA ARG A 60 -7.35 -11.87 -3.86
C ARG A 60 -6.37 -12.99 -3.50
N TYR A 61 -5.41 -12.69 -2.62
CA TYR A 61 -4.36 -13.63 -2.23
C TYR A 61 -4.69 -14.32 -0.90
N ASN A 62 -5.87 -14.90 -0.78
CA ASN A 62 -6.43 -15.38 0.49
C ASN A 62 -6.22 -16.89 0.78
N GLN A 63 -5.56 -17.63 -0.11
CA GLN A 63 -5.33 -19.07 0.07
C GLN A 63 -4.36 -19.35 1.22
N MET A 64 -4.71 -20.33 2.07
CA MET A 64 -3.90 -20.76 3.23
C MET A 64 -3.53 -19.59 4.17
N ILE A 65 -4.42 -18.60 4.29
CA ILE A 65 -4.26 -17.48 5.21
C ILE A 65 -5.10 -17.71 6.47
N PRO A 66 -4.51 -17.55 7.67
CA PRO A 66 -5.27 -17.63 8.92
C PRO A 66 -6.42 -16.62 8.96
N HIS A 67 -7.54 -17.04 9.53
CA HIS A 67 -8.63 -16.14 9.82
C HIS A 67 -8.27 -15.24 11.01
N ARG A 68 -8.57 -13.96 10.91
CA ARG A 68 -8.39 -12.96 11.96
C ARG A 68 -9.62 -12.09 12.09
N LYS A 69 -9.86 -11.57 13.30
CA LYS A 69 -10.80 -10.46 13.49
C LYS A 69 -10.26 -9.25 12.73
N ARG A 70 -11.12 -8.58 11.97
CA ARG A 70 -10.73 -7.53 11.03
C ARG A 70 -10.86 -6.12 11.60
N GLY A 71 -10.94 -5.99 12.92
CA GLY A 71 -11.07 -4.69 13.58
C GLY A 71 -12.22 -3.88 13.00
N ALA A 72 -11.92 -2.68 12.51
CA ALA A 72 -12.89 -1.73 11.98
C ALA A 72 -13.60 -2.23 10.69
N TYR A 73 -13.00 -3.16 9.93
CA TYR A 73 -13.56 -3.62 8.66
C TYR A 73 -14.67 -4.65 8.79
N SER A 74 -14.66 -5.48 9.84
CA SER A 74 -15.72 -6.48 10.05
C SER A 74 -15.62 -7.13 11.44
N SER A 75 -16.78 -7.22 12.10
CA SER A 75 -16.98 -8.06 13.30
C SER A 75 -16.87 -9.55 12.97
N ARG A 76 -17.18 -9.95 11.73
CA ARG A 76 -17.00 -11.31 11.23
C ARG A 76 -15.54 -11.48 10.80
N GLY A 77 -14.84 -12.39 11.48
CA GLY A 77 -13.47 -12.74 11.14
C GLY A 77 -13.35 -13.26 9.70
N GLY A 78 -12.16 -13.15 9.13
CA GLY A 78 -11.87 -13.68 7.79
C GLY A 78 -10.37 -13.69 7.50
N PRO A 79 -9.92 -14.15 6.33
CA PRO A 79 -8.50 -14.20 6.00
C PRO A 79 -7.87 -12.81 6.13
N GLY A 80 -6.79 -12.73 6.91
CA GLY A 80 -6.08 -11.47 7.15
C GLY A 80 -4.67 -11.67 7.71
N ARG A 81 -3.76 -10.73 7.40
CA ARG A 81 -2.38 -10.73 7.87
C ARG A 81 -1.92 -9.36 8.38
N TYR A 82 -0.76 -9.33 9.03
CA TYR A 82 -0.05 -8.11 9.43
C TYR A 82 1.21 -7.94 8.58
N PRO A 83 1.10 -7.45 7.32
CA PRO A 83 2.24 -7.31 6.42
C PRO A 83 3.12 -6.09 6.79
N VAL A 84 3.84 -6.17 7.92
CA VAL A 84 4.62 -5.05 8.51
C VAL A 84 5.59 -4.41 7.53
N LYS A 85 6.37 -5.20 6.77
CA LYS A 85 7.36 -4.68 5.81
C LYS A 85 6.72 -3.81 4.72
N ALA A 86 5.59 -4.29 4.17
CA ALA A 86 4.89 -3.56 3.11
C ALA A 86 4.15 -2.34 3.68
N ALA A 87 3.56 -2.44 4.87
CA ALA A 87 2.89 -1.33 5.53
C ALA A 87 3.85 -0.15 5.79
N LYS A 88 5.06 -0.42 6.33
CA LYS A 88 6.10 0.61 6.53
C LYS A 88 6.50 1.31 5.24
N ALA A 89 6.63 0.56 4.15
CA ALA A 89 7.03 1.13 2.86
C ALA A 89 5.93 1.98 2.24
N ILE A 90 4.66 1.53 2.33
CA ILE A 90 3.50 2.27 1.81
C ILE A 90 3.26 3.53 2.64
N LEU A 91 3.42 3.48 3.97
CA LEU A 91 3.28 4.64 4.85
C LEU A 91 4.20 5.78 4.41
N ARG A 92 5.46 5.49 4.12
CA ARG A 92 6.43 6.47 3.59
C ARG A 92 5.98 7.11 2.27
N VAL A 93 5.31 6.34 1.41
CA VAL A 93 4.81 6.86 0.13
C VAL A 93 3.60 7.77 0.35
N ILE A 94 2.73 7.44 1.33
CA ILE A 94 1.61 8.32 1.73
C ILE A 94 2.15 9.62 2.34
N GLU A 95 3.14 9.55 3.22
CA GLU A 95 3.78 10.75 3.80
C GLU A 95 4.39 11.63 2.71
N SER A 96 5.04 11.03 1.71
CA SER A 96 5.52 11.78 0.55
C SER A 96 4.39 12.38 -0.29
N ALA A 97 3.25 11.70 -0.44
CA ALA A 97 2.11 12.23 -1.18
C ALA A 97 1.50 13.43 -0.45
N GLN A 98 1.42 13.36 0.89
CA GLN A 98 0.97 14.47 1.72
C GLN A 98 1.93 15.66 1.64
N ALA A 99 3.24 15.44 1.78
CA ALA A 99 4.23 16.52 1.67
C ALA A 99 4.22 17.16 0.27
N ASN A 100 3.82 16.43 -0.77
CA ASN A 100 3.60 16.99 -2.11
C ASN A 100 2.29 17.79 -2.18
N ALA A 101 1.23 17.34 -1.50
CA ALA A 101 -0.03 18.08 -1.40
C ALA A 101 0.16 19.43 -0.72
N GLU A 102 0.85 19.44 0.42
CA GLU A 102 1.20 20.65 1.18
C GLU A 102 2.03 21.66 0.37
N LYS A 103 2.86 21.17 -0.57
CA LYS A 103 3.70 22.03 -1.42
C LYS A 103 3.01 22.52 -2.68
N ALA A 104 2.01 21.78 -3.17
CA ALA A 104 1.48 22.02 -4.49
C ALA A 104 0.63 23.28 -4.54
N ILE A 105 -0.28 23.52 -3.58
CA ILE A 105 -1.31 24.58 -3.70
C ILE A 105 -1.86 24.99 -2.31
N ASP A 106 -1.91 26.30 -2.01
CA ASP A 106 -2.53 26.88 -0.80
C ASP A 106 -4.06 26.61 -0.71
N ASP A 107 -4.74 26.41 -1.84
CA ASP A 107 -6.19 26.11 -1.97
C ASP A 107 -6.60 24.63 -1.79
N LEU A 108 -5.65 23.70 -1.70
CA LEU A 108 -5.99 22.27 -1.58
C LEU A 108 -6.61 21.91 -0.21
N GLY A 109 -6.61 22.86 0.73
CA GLY A 109 -7.13 22.71 2.08
C GLY A 109 -6.12 22.08 3.03
N ASP A 110 -6.46 22.05 4.31
CA ASP A 110 -5.63 21.41 5.33
C ASP A 110 -5.36 19.95 4.95
N ALA A 111 -4.13 19.47 5.23
CA ALA A 111 -3.70 18.13 4.86
C ALA A 111 -4.58 16.99 5.43
N GLU A 112 -5.50 17.31 6.34
CA GLU A 112 -6.45 16.41 6.97
C GLU A 112 -7.66 16.08 6.07
N ASP A 113 -8.02 16.96 5.14
CA ASP A 113 -9.21 16.82 4.26
C ASP A 113 -8.93 16.03 2.98
N LEU A 114 -7.78 15.34 2.91
CA LEU A 114 -7.38 14.56 1.75
C LEU A 114 -7.89 13.11 1.85
N ARG A 115 -8.43 12.60 0.75
CA ARG A 115 -8.77 11.18 0.58
C ARG A 115 -7.82 10.47 -0.37
N VAL A 116 -7.60 9.18 -0.13
CA VAL A 116 -6.83 8.32 -1.04
C VAL A 116 -7.71 7.91 -2.22
N LEU A 117 -7.66 8.68 -3.31
CA LEU A 117 -8.40 8.36 -4.54
C LEU A 117 -7.87 7.07 -5.19
N THR A 118 -6.58 7.06 -5.51
CA THR A 118 -5.93 5.90 -6.16
C THR A 118 -4.81 5.39 -5.29
N ALA A 119 -4.86 4.10 -5.00
CA ALA A 119 -3.75 3.34 -4.43
C ALA A 119 -3.56 2.08 -5.28
N ALA A 120 -2.42 1.98 -5.95
CA ALA A 120 -2.10 0.87 -6.84
C ALA A 120 -0.70 0.32 -6.55
N ALA A 121 -0.53 -0.97 -6.79
CA ALA A 121 0.74 -1.67 -6.68
C ALA A 121 0.96 -2.48 -7.96
N SER A 122 2.03 -2.17 -8.69
CA SER A 122 2.45 -2.90 -9.89
C SER A 122 3.76 -3.63 -9.62
N ARG A 123 3.98 -4.77 -10.27
CA ARG A 123 5.27 -5.48 -10.15
C ARG A 123 6.40 -4.63 -10.71
N GLY A 124 7.51 -4.56 -9.98
CA GLY A 124 8.75 -3.95 -10.41
C GLY A 124 9.73 -4.99 -10.97
N ARG A 125 11.00 -4.60 -11.05
CA ARG A 125 12.09 -5.52 -11.42
C ARG A 125 12.23 -6.66 -10.42
N VAL A 126 12.70 -7.81 -10.88
CA VAL A 126 12.98 -8.96 -10.03
C VAL A 126 14.48 -9.11 -9.92
N THR A 127 15.01 -9.04 -8.70
CA THR A 127 16.42 -9.34 -8.42
C THR A 127 16.58 -10.85 -8.38
N ARG A 128 17.34 -11.40 -9.34
CA ARG A 128 17.56 -12.84 -9.45
C ARG A 128 18.46 -13.34 -8.32
N GLY A 129 18.05 -14.45 -7.71
CA GLY A 129 18.82 -15.13 -6.66
C GLY A 129 18.75 -16.64 -6.86
N TRP A 130 19.70 -17.35 -6.27
CA TRP A 130 19.77 -18.81 -6.34
C TRP A 130 19.97 -19.38 -4.93
N MET A 131 19.27 -20.47 -4.62
CA MET A 131 19.40 -21.20 -3.37
C MET A 131 19.86 -22.63 -3.66
N PRO A 132 20.95 -23.11 -3.05
CA PRO A 132 21.38 -24.50 -3.19
C PRO A 132 20.36 -25.42 -2.50
N ARG A 133 20.10 -26.58 -3.11
CA ARG A 133 19.18 -27.62 -2.64
C ARG A 133 19.89 -28.97 -2.64
N ALA A 134 19.27 -29.93 -1.94
CA ALA A 134 19.79 -31.28 -1.82
C ALA A 134 20.13 -31.90 -3.19
N HIS A 135 21.19 -32.73 -3.20
CA HIS A 135 21.76 -33.35 -4.39
C HIS A 135 22.32 -32.35 -5.43
N GLY A 136 22.94 -31.26 -4.96
CA GLY A 136 23.64 -30.30 -5.83
C GLY A 136 22.73 -29.48 -6.74
N ARG A 137 21.41 -29.47 -6.49
CA ARG A 137 20.44 -28.72 -7.28
C ARG A 137 20.47 -27.24 -6.92
N TRP A 138 20.14 -26.38 -7.87
CA TRP A 138 19.98 -24.94 -7.67
C TRP A 138 18.54 -24.56 -7.99
N GLU A 139 17.89 -23.85 -7.07
CA GLU A 139 16.54 -23.34 -7.27
C GLU A 139 16.54 -21.81 -7.25
N LYS A 140 15.59 -21.23 -7.98
CA LYS A 140 15.39 -19.78 -8.06
C LYS A 140 14.94 -19.24 -6.68
N PHE A 141 15.67 -18.27 -6.15
CA PHE A 141 15.35 -17.56 -4.92
C PHE A 141 15.31 -16.05 -5.17
N ASP A 142 14.40 -15.67 -6.06
CA ASP A 142 14.29 -14.30 -6.53
C ASP A 142 13.63 -13.38 -5.50
N GLN A 143 14.10 -12.13 -5.47
CA GLN A 143 13.49 -11.06 -4.71
C GLN A 143 12.67 -10.16 -5.64
N GLU A 144 11.36 -10.14 -5.43
CA GLU A 144 10.46 -9.26 -6.15
C GLU A 144 10.55 -7.82 -5.60
N SER A 145 10.39 -6.85 -6.49
CA SER A 145 10.15 -5.46 -6.11
C SER A 145 8.79 -4.99 -6.63
N VAL A 146 8.30 -3.88 -6.09
CA VAL A 146 6.97 -3.33 -6.37
C VAL A 146 7.10 -1.82 -6.59
N ASN A 147 6.38 -1.32 -7.58
CA ASN A 147 6.13 0.10 -7.73
C ASN A 147 4.77 0.41 -7.12
N ILE A 148 4.70 1.43 -6.26
CA ILE A 148 3.49 1.89 -5.61
C ILE A 148 3.14 3.26 -6.17
N GLU A 149 1.86 3.44 -6.48
CA GLU A 149 1.28 4.69 -6.94
C GLU A 149 0.21 5.11 -5.93
N ILE A 150 0.31 6.34 -5.44
CA ILE A 150 -0.68 6.96 -4.55
C ILE A 150 -1.07 8.32 -5.13
N VAL A 151 -2.38 8.51 -5.28
CA VAL A 151 -2.99 9.79 -5.64
C VAL A 151 -3.97 10.17 -4.55
N LEU A 152 -3.79 11.38 -4.04
CA LEU A 152 -4.65 12.04 -3.07
C LEU A 152 -5.50 13.07 -3.81
N GLU A 153 -6.71 13.25 -3.32
CA GLU A 153 -7.68 14.22 -3.84
C GLU A 153 -8.33 14.91 -2.64
N LYS A 154 -8.70 16.19 -2.82
CA LYS A 154 -9.50 16.92 -1.84
C LYS A 154 -10.87 16.27 -1.68
N MET A 155 -11.35 16.13 -0.46
CA MET A 155 -12.74 15.75 -0.24
C MET A 155 -13.64 16.93 -0.60
N GLU A 156 -14.49 16.76 -1.61
CA GLU A 156 -15.65 17.64 -1.80
C GLU A 156 -16.66 17.30 -0.69
N GLU A 157 -17.17 18.33 0.02
CA GLU A 157 -18.25 18.19 1.01
C GLU A 157 -19.52 17.56 0.43
#